data_AF-A0A6G3BQ23-F1
#
_entry.id   AF-A0A6G3BQ23-F1
#
_cell.length_a   1.000
_cell.length_b   1.000
_cell.length_c   1.000
_cell.angle_alpha   90.00
_cell.angle_beta   90.00
_cell.angle_gamma   90.00
#
_symmetry.space_group_name_H-M   'P 1'
#
loop_
_entity.id
_entity.type
_entity.pdbx_description
1 polymer ?
#
loop_
_entity_poly.entity_id
_entity_poly.type
_entity_poly.pdbx_seq_one_letter_code
_entity_poly.pdbx_strand_id
1 'polypeptide(L)'
;MSTAERQAGSDGDQVGVLVSRASRQISELVREEMQLARSEMTQKGKRFGKGGGLFGAAGLVGILAAQALVVTCIAALALALPVWAAALIVTAVLAAVAGVAALAGKKQIARAGAPAPEQTIDSVKADLAEVKEKAHR
;
A
#
# COMPACT_ATOMS: atom_id res chain seq x y z
N MET A 1 4.55 13.56 71.56
CA MET A 1 4.72 13.98 70.16
C MET A 1 5.06 12.77 69.28
N SER A 2 4.17 11.78 69.08
CA SER A 2 4.56 10.51 68.40
C SER A 2 3.55 9.95 67.38
N THR A 3 2.31 10.45 67.34
CA THR A 3 1.27 9.93 66.42
C THR A 3 1.22 10.67 65.08
N ALA A 4 1.58 11.97 65.03
CA ALA A 4 1.48 12.78 63.82
C ALA A 4 2.55 12.46 62.75
N GLU A 5 3.80 12.14 63.15
CA GLU A 5 4.85 11.79 62.18
C GLU A 5 4.67 10.40 61.55
N ARG A 6 4.06 9.45 62.28
CA ARG A 6 3.79 8.10 61.75
C ARG A 6 2.69 8.10 60.68
N GLN A 7 1.78 9.08 60.72
CA GLN A 7 0.66 9.20 59.80
C GLN A 7 1.08 9.85 58.46
N ALA A 8 2.04 10.78 58.49
CA ALA A 8 2.59 11.42 57.29
C ALA A 8 3.41 10.44 56.41
N GLY A 9 4.12 9.47 57.01
CA GLY A 9 4.83 8.42 56.27
C GLY A 9 3.91 7.41 55.58
N SER A 10 2.75 7.10 56.18
CA SER A 10 1.76 6.17 55.62
C SER A 10 1.04 6.71 54.37
N ASP A 11 0.70 8.00 54.36
CA ASP A 11 -0.02 8.62 53.22
C ASP A 11 0.88 8.76 51.99
N GLY A 12 2.14 9.14 52.18
CA GLY A 12 3.14 9.20 51.10
C GLY A 12 3.39 7.81 50.47
N ASP A 13 3.48 6.77 51.30
CA ASP A 13 3.61 5.39 50.84
C ASP A 13 2.37 4.91 50.06
N GLN A 14 1.15 5.28 50.49
CA GLN A 14 -0.08 4.92 49.78
C GLN A 14 -0.21 5.60 48.41
N VAL A 15 0.12 6.88 48.30
CA VAL A 15 0.13 7.60 47.01
C VAL A 15 1.18 7.00 46.06
N GLY A 16 2.37 6.66 46.57
CA GLY A 16 3.40 5.95 45.79
C GLY A 16 2.94 4.60 45.26
N VAL A 17 2.20 3.83 46.07
CA VAL A 17 1.61 2.54 45.67
C VAL A 17 0.53 2.69 44.60
N LEU A 18 -0.31 3.74 44.69
CA LEU A 18 -1.34 4.02 43.68
C LEU A 18 -0.74 4.45 42.34
N VAL A 19 0.27 5.33 42.36
CA VAL A 19 1.02 5.73 41.16
C VAL A 19 1.71 4.52 40.53
N SER A 20 2.38 3.68 41.33
CA SER A 20 2.99 2.44 40.86
C SER A 20 1.99 1.50 40.19
N ARG A 21 0.80 1.31 40.78
CA ARG A 21 -0.28 0.50 40.17
C ARG A 21 -0.81 1.11 38.88
N ALA A 22 -1.06 2.42 38.85
CA ALA A 22 -1.55 3.10 37.65
C ALA A 22 -0.53 3.01 36.51
N SER A 23 0.76 3.26 36.79
CA SER A 23 1.83 3.09 35.80
C SER A 23 1.93 1.65 35.29
N ARG A 24 1.72 0.67 36.17
CA ARG A 24 1.71 -0.75 35.79
C ARG A 24 0.51 -1.09 34.91
N GLN A 25 -0.69 -0.63 35.25
CA GLN A 25 -1.90 -0.83 34.44
C GLN A 25 -1.79 -0.18 33.06
N ILE A 26 -1.24 1.04 32.99
CA ILE A 26 -0.99 1.72 31.71
C ILE A 26 0.02 0.91 30.88
N SER A 27 1.08 0.40 31.51
CA SER A 27 2.08 -0.44 30.82
C SER A 27 1.48 -1.75 30.32
N GLU A 28 0.60 -2.39 31.11
CA GLU A 28 -0.14 -3.59 30.73
C GLU A 28 -1.10 -3.32 29.56
N LEU A 29 -1.87 -2.23 29.61
CA LEU A 29 -2.77 -1.83 28.53
C LEU A 29 -2.03 -1.55 27.22
N VAL A 30 -0.93 -0.80 27.27
CA VAL A 30 -0.10 -0.54 26.09
C VAL A 30 0.44 -1.86 25.52
N ARG A 31 0.85 -2.79 26.39
CA ARG A 31 1.34 -4.10 25.96
C ARG A 31 0.25 -4.92 25.29
N GLU A 32 -0.99 -4.86 25.78
CA GLU A 32 -2.15 -5.52 25.18
C GLU A 32 -2.51 -4.93 23.83
N GLU A 33 -2.60 -3.61 23.71
CA GLU A 33 -2.86 -2.92 22.43
C GLU A 33 -1.78 -3.23 21.39
N MET A 34 -0.51 -3.28 21.80
CA MET A 34 0.57 -3.72 20.91
C MET A 34 0.41 -5.17 20.45
N GLN A 35 -0.03 -6.07 21.34
CA GLN A 35 -0.29 -7.47 20.97
C GLN A 35 -1.48 -7.59 20.02
N LEU A 36 -2.55 -6.83 20.28
CA LEU A 36 -3.74 -6.79 19.44
C LEU A 36 -3.38 -6.24 18.05
N ALA A 37 -2.72 -5.08 17.98
CA ALA A 37 -2.25 -4.48 16.73
C ALA A 37 -1.35 -5.43 15.95
N ARG A 38 -0.43 -6.13 16.63
CA ARG A 38 0.44 -7.15 15.99
C ARG A 38 -0.39 -8.31 15.44
N SER A 39 -1.39 -8.80 16.16
CA SER A 39 -2.26 -9.88 15.71
C SER A 39 -3.07 -9.48 14.48
N GLU A 40 -3.65 -8.27 14.49
CA GLU A 40 -4.45 -7.74 13.40
C GLU A 40 -3.60 -7.47 12.17
N MET A 41 -2.41 -6.87 12.32
CA MET A 41 -1.45 -6.69 11.24
C MET A 41 -0.99 -8.02 10.65
N THR A 42 -0.76 -9.05 11.48
CA THR A 42 -0.39 -10.38 11.00
C THR A 42 -1.53 -11.01 10.19
N GLN A 43 -2.77 -10.87 10.66
CA GLN A 43 -3.95 -11.42 9.98
C GLN A 43 -4.23 -10.69 8.66
N LYS A 44 -4.14 -9.35 8.65
CA LYS A 44 -4.20 -8.54 7.42
C LYS A 44 -3.07 -8.94 6.47
N GLY A 45 -1.83 -9.01 6.96
CA GLY A 45 -0.64 -9.39 6.19
C GLY A 45 -0.77 -10.77 5.55
N LYS A 46 -1.30 -11.78 6.27
CA LYS A 46 -1.58 -13.11 5.70
C LYS A 46 -2.62 -13.07 4.59
N ARG A 47 -3.69 -12.28 4.76
CA ARG A 47 -4.74 -12.13 3.74
C ARG A 47 -4.22 -11.45 2.48
N PHE A 48 -3.48 -10.35 2.65
CA PHE A 48 -2.80 -9.66 1.54
C PHE A 48 -1.72 -10.52 0.91
N GLY A 49 -0.94 -11.27 1.68
CA GLY A 49 0.09 -12.16 1.18
C GLY A 49 -0.46 -13.32 0.37
N LYS A 50 -1.53 -13.99 0.85
CA LYS A 50 -2.21 -15.04 0.09
C LYS A 50 -2.88 -14.49 -1.17
N GLY A 51 -3.54 -13.34 -1.06
CA GLY A 51 -4.17 -12.66 -2.19
C GLY A 51 -3.15 -12.23 -3.26
N GLY A 52 -2.07 -11.59 -2.83
CA GLY A 52 -0.96 -11.18 -3.69
C GLY A 52 -0.24 -12.36 -4.33
N GLY A 53 -0.01 -13.43 -3.57
CA GLY A 53 0.58 -14.68 -4.09
C GLY A 53 -0.31 -15.35 -5.16
N LEU A 54 -1.62 -15.47 -4.91
CA LEU A 54 -2.56 -16.02 -5.87
C LEU A 54 -2.70 -15.14 -7.11
N PHE A 55 -2.74 -13.82 -6.96
CA PHE A 55 -2.79 -12.89 -8.08
C PHE A 55 -1.50 -12.93 -8.90
N GLY A 56 -0.34 -13.02 -8.24
CA GLY A 56 0.94 -13.23 -8.92
C GLY A 56 0.99 -14.54 -9.70
N ALA A 57 0.54 -15.64 -9.09
CA ALA A 57 0.45 -16.94 -9.77
C ALA A 57 -0.53 -16.90 -10.96
N ALA A 58 -1.70 -16.28 -10.79
CA ALA A 58 -2.68 -16.09 -11.86
C ALA A 58 -2.10 -15.24 -12.99
N GLY A 59 -1.34 -14.19 -12.68
CA GLY A 59 -0.63 -13.38 -13.67
C GLY A 59 0.40 -14.20 -14.47
N LEU A 60 1.22 -15.00 -13.79
CA LEU A 60 2.20 -15.87 -14.44
C LEU A 60 1.51 -16.91 -15.35
N VAL A 61 0.50 -17.61 -14.84
CA VAL A 61 -0.27 -18.59 -15.61
C VAL A 61 -0.98 -17.92 -16.79
N GLY A 62 -1.52 -16.72 -16.60
CA GLY A 62 -2.14 -15.92 -17.66
C GLY A 62 -1.16 -15.55 -18.77
N ILE A 63 0.09 -15.18 -18.43
CA ILE A 63 1.15 -14.92 -19.41
C ILE A 63 1.47 -16.20 -20.21
N LEU A 64 1.62 -17.34 -19.54
CA LEU A 64 1.89 -18.62 -20.21
C LEU A 64 0.73 -19.02 -21.13
N ALA A 65 -0.52 -18.87 -20.67
CA ALA A 65 -1.71 -19.13 -21.46
C ALA A 65 -1.78 -18.21 -22.69
N ALA A 66 -1.44 -16.92 -22.55
CA ALA A 66 -1.39 -16.00 -23.66
C ALA A 66 -0.31 -16.39 -24.69
N GLN A 67 0.89 -16.79 -24.25
CA GLN A 67 1.93 -17.30 -25.14
C GLN A 67 1.48 -18.55 -25.90
N ALA A 68 0.88 -19.52 -25.20
CA ALA A 68 0.32 -20.72 -25.82
C ALA A 68 -0.78 -20.39 -26.84
N LEU A 69 -1.62 -19.39 -26.56
CA LEU A 69 -2.65 -18.92 -27.49
C LEU A 69 -2.03 -18.30 -28.75
N VAL A 70 -0.98 -17.48 -28.61
CA VAL A 70 -0.26 -16.92 -29.77
C VAL A 70 0.31 -18.04 -30.64
N VAL A 71 0.97 -19.03 -30.04
CA VAL A 71 1.49 -20.20 -30.76
C VAL A 71 0.36 -20.97 -31.45
N THR A 72 -0.78 -21.14 -30.78
CA THR A 72 -1.96 -21.82 -31.33
C THR A 72 -2.51 -21.09 -32.56
N CYS A 73 -2.63 -19.76 -32.50
CA CYS A 73 -3.06 -18.95 -33.64
C CYS A 73 -2.09 -19.06 -34.83
N ILE A 74 -0.78 -19.01 -34.57
CA ILE A 74 0.24 -19.19 -35.61
C ILE A 74 0.12 -20.59 -36.23
N ALA A 75 0.04 -21.64 -35.41
CA ALA A 75 -0.09 -23.01 -35.88
C ALA A 75 -1.36 -23.23 -36.71
N ALA A 76 -2.49 -22.67 -36.28
CA ALA A 76 -3.75 -22.75 -37.00
C ALA A 76 -3.67 -22.07 -38.38
N LEU A 77 -3.09 -20.87 -38.46
CA LEU A 77 -2.89 -20.17 -39.73
C LEU A 77 -1.86 -20.89 -40.61
N ALA A 78 -0.84 -21.49 -40.01
CA ALA A 78 0.19 -22.24 -40.72
C ALA A 78 -0.35 -23.48 -41.46
N LEU A 79 -1.58 -23.91 -41.18
CA LEU A 79 -2.27 -24.95 -41.97
C LEU A 79 -2.63 -24.47 -43.39
N ALA A 80 -2.74 -23.16 -43.61
CA ALA A 80 -3.15 -22.57 -44.89
C ALA A 80 -2.06 -21.73 -45.57
N LEU A 81 -1.02 -21.30 -44.84
CA LEU A 81 0.07 -20.45 -45.35
C LEU A 81 1.41 -20.80 -44.68
N PRO A 82 2.55 -20.38 -45.25
CA PRO A 82 3.85 -20.63 -44.64
C PRO A 82 3.96 -20.04 -43.22
N VAL A 83 4.68 -20.73 -42.34
CA VAL A 83 4.84 -20.36 -40.91
C VAL A 83 5.29 -18.91 -40.73
N TRP A 84 6.20 -18.41 -41.59
CA TRP A 84 6.69 -17.03 -41.50
C TRP A 84 5.57 -16.01 -41.75
N ALA A 85 4.68 -16.26 -42.70
CA ALA A 85 3.56 -15.37 -43.00
C ALA A 85 2.52 -15.40 -41.88
N ALA A 86 2.25 -16.59 -41.32
CA ALA A 86 1.34 -16.75 -40.19
C ALA A 86 1.84 -15.98 -38.96
N ALA A 87 3.14 -16.12 -38.64
CA ALA A 87 3.78 -15.38 -37.56
C ALA A 87 3.71 -13.86 -37.76
N LEU A 88 3.95 -13.36 -38.97
CA LEU A 88 3.86 -11.92 -39.27
C LEU A 88 2.44 -11.39 -39.12
N ILE A 89 1.42 -12.12 -39.59
CA ILE A 89 0.01 -11.71 -39.45
C ILE A 89 -0.38 -11.61 -37.98
N VAL A 90 -0.08 -12.65 -37.19
CA VAL A 90 -0.40 -12.65 -35.75
C VAL A 90 0.35 -11.52 -35.03
N THR A 91 1.62 -11.30 -35.37
CA THR A 91 2.42 -10.20 -34.80
C THR A 91 1.82 -8.84 -35.14
N ALA A 92 1.39 -8.61 -36.37
CA ALA A 92 0.79 -7.35 -36.80
C ALA A 92 -0.53 -7.08 -36.05
N VAL A 93 -1.38 -8.10 -35.88
CA VAL A 93 -2.62 -7.99 -35.11
C VAL A 93 -2.34 -7.65 -33.65
N LEU A 94 -1.41 -8.35 -33.00
CA LEU A 94 -1.03 -8.07 -31.61
C LEU A 94 -0.41 -6.68 -31.45
N ALA A 95 0.43 -6.25 -32.39
CA ALA A 95 1.00 -4.91 -32.38
C ALA A 95 -0.07 -3.82 -32.51
N ALA A 96 -1.08 -4.02 -33.34
CA ALA A 96 -2.22 -3.11 -33.45
C ALA A 96 -3.01 -3.03 -32.14
N VAL A 97 -3.32 -4.17 -31.53
CA VAL A 97 -4.00 -4.22 -30.21
C VAL A 97 -3.16 -3.52 -29.14
N ALA A 98 -1.86 -3.80 -29.08
CA ALA A 98 -0.94 -3.16 -28.14
C ALA A 98 -0.87 -1.64 -28.35
N GLY A 99 -0.81 -1.19 -29.61
CA GLY A 99 -0.85 0.23 -29.96
C GLY A 99 -2.13 0.91 -29.47
N VAL A 100 -3.29 0.31 -29.73
CA VAL A 100 -4.59 0.84 -29.25
C VAL A 100 -4.64 0.87 -27.73
N ALA A 101 -4.23 -0.20 -27.05
CA ALA A 101 -4.21 -0.26 -25.59
C ALA A 101 -3.26 0.78 -25.00
N ALA A 102 -2.08 0.98 -25.58
CA ALA A 102 -1.12 2.00 -25.15
C ALA A 102 -1.67 3.42 -25.33
N LEU A 103 -2.33 3.70 -26.45
CA LEU A 103 -2.98 5.00 -26.70
C LEU A 103 -4.15 5.24 -25.75
N ALA A 104 -4.98 4.22 -25.51
CA ALA A 104 -6.08 4.29 -24.54
C ALA A 104 -5.56 4.51 -23.11
N GLY A 105 -4.51 3.79 -22.70
CA GLY A 105 -3.84 3.96 -21.42
C GLY A 105 -3.26 5.36 -21.26
N LYS A 106 -2.54 5.86 -22.26
CA LYS A 106 -2.02 7.24 -22.27
C LYS A 106 -3.14 8.27 -22.12
N LYS A 107 -4.27 8.07 -22.82
CA LYS A 107 -5.43 8.96 -22.71
C LYS A 107 -6.09 8.91 -21.34
N GLN A 108 -6.16 7.73 -20.72
CA GLN A 108 -6.69 7.58 -19.37
C GLN A 108 -5.78 8.25 -18.33
N ILE A 109 -4.47 8.04 -18.41
CA ILE A 109 -3.49 8.69 -17.54
C ILE A 109 -3.55 10.21 -17.71
N ALA A 110 -3.60 10.71 -18.94
CA ALA A 110 -3.72 12.14 -19.21
C ALA A 110 -5.04 12.74 -18.68
N ARG A 111 -6.12 11.96 -18.62
CA ARG A 111 -7.43 12.38 -18.07
C ARG A 111 -7.50 12.30 -16.55
N ALA A 112 -6.72 11.41 -15.93
CA ALA A 112 -6.70 11.23 -14.48
C ALA A 112 -6.06 12.41 -13.73
N GLY A 113 -5.47 13.38 -14.44
CA GLY A 113 -4.77 14.51 -13.84
C GLY A 113 -3.43 14.13 -13.23
N ALA A 114 -2.67 15.12 -12.75
CA ALA A 114 -1.45 14.83 -12.01
C ALA A 114 -1.82 14.03 -10.74
N PRO A 115 -1.08 12.96 -10.40
CA PRO A 115 -1.32 12.20 -9.16
C PRO A 115 -1.03 13.00 -7.89
N ALA A 116 -0.63 14.26 -8.04
CA ALA A 116 -0.39 15.16 -6.94
C ALA A 116 -1.67 15.93 -6.56
N PRO A 117 -2.07 15.93 -5.29
CA PRO A 117 -3.22 16.71 -4.84
C PRO A 117 -2.92 18.21 -5.02
N GLU A 118 -3.50 18.81 -6.05
CA GLU A 118 -3.28 20.22 -6.41
C GLU A 118 -3.55 21.14 -5.22
N GLN A 119 -4.62 20.86 -4.46
CA GLN A 119 -4.98 21.62 -3.25
C GLN A 119 -3.92 21.57 -2.15
N THR A 120 -3.25 20.42 -1.95
CA THR A 120 -2.18 20.28 -0.96
C THR A 120 -0.90 20.97 -1.41
N ILE A 121 -0.62 20.97 -2.73
CA ILE A 121 0.51 21.72 -3.27
C ILE A 121 0.27 23.22 -3.12
N ASP A 122 -0.95 23.68 -3.38
CA ASP A 122 -1.30 25.09 -3.30
C ASP A 122 -1.32 25.60 -1.85
N SER A 123 -1.79 24.79 -0.89
CA SER A 123 -1.71 25.14 0.53
C SER A 123 -0.26 25.24 1.01
N VAL A 124 0.61 24.29 0.63
CA VAL A 124 2.05 24.34 0.99
C VAL A 124 2.75 25.53 0.36
N LYS A 125 2.40 25.93 -0.87
CA LYS A 125 2.93 27.15 -1.51
C LYS A 125 2.48 28.41 -0.78
N ALA A 126 1.22 28.46 -0.33
CA ALA A 126 0.69 29.58 0.44
C ALA A 126 1.42 29.71 1.80
N ASP A 127 1.61 28.58 2.49
CA ASP A 127 2.35 28.53 3.75
C ASP A 127 3.81 29.00 3.58
N LEU A 128 4.47 28.60 2.48
CA LEU A 128 5.82 29.06 2.15
C LEU A 128 5.89 30.56 1.85
N ALA A 129 4.87 31.11 1.18
CA ALA A 129 4.79 32.53 0.88
C ALA A 129 4.63 33.36 2.16
N GLU A 130 3.78 32.91 3.09
CA GLU A 130 3.57 33.57 4.38
C GLU A 130 4.84 33.55 5.25
N VAL A 131 5.57 32.43 5.29
CA VAL A 131 6.84 32.34 6.02
C VAL A 131 7.90 33.26 5.40
N LYS A 132 7.95 33.36 4.07
CA LYS A 132 8.91 34.24 3.37
C LYS A 132 8.60 35.72 3.59
N GLU A 133 7.33 36.09 3.68
CA GLU A 133 6.89 37.46 3.99
C GLU A 133 7.25 37.83 5.44
N LYS A 134 7.02 36.92 6.41
CA LYS A 134 7.39 37.13 7.82
C LYS A 134 8.90 37.21 8.05
N ALA A 135 9.71 36.55 7.22
CA ALA A 135 11.17 36.59 7.31
C ALA A 135 11.80 37.86 6.70
N HIS A 136 11.03 38.63 5.90
CA HIS A 136 11.50 39.86 5.26
C HIS A 136 11.08 41.15 6.00
N ARG A 137 10.30 41.04 7.08
CA ARG A 137 9.95 42.11 8.02
C ARG A 137 10.89 42.09 9.22
#